data_AF-A0A7W0QKU0-F1
#
_entry.id   AF-A0A7W0QKU0-F1
#
_cell.length_a   1.000
_cell.length_b   1.000
_cell.length_c   1.000
_cell.angle_alpha   90.00
_cell.angle_beta   90.00
_cell.angle_gamma   90.00
#
_symmetry.space_group_name_H-M   'P 1'
#
loop_
_entity.id
_entity.type
_entity.pdbx_description
1 polymer ?
#
loop_
_entity_poly.entity_id
_entity_poly.type
_entity_poly.pdbx_seq_one_letter_code
_entity_poly.pdbx_strand_id
1 'polypeptide(L)'
;MARHLREYGADLALDDWLPAVGSGSSTSGAFDAVAHLEQLTGTTVDREAVIAHRTRRKAELYARAPLLPGVRERLAEAQERGMRTAIVTRNRDDRVRAYLDLVGLDHQWQALICANEEPMRDKAQLYRHALAVLDLQATQALAFEDSPSGVRAAKRAQVICAAVPNEITRGAAFDEADFVLSSFAEHSLDEILRLAGG
;
A
#
# COMPACT_ATOMS: atom_id res chain seq x y z
N MET A 1 7.48 -10.92 -3.60
CA MET A 1 7.57 -10.39 -4.99
C MET A 1 8.97 -10.53 -5.62
N ALA A 2 10.07 -10.59 -4.88
CA ALA A 2 11.45 -10.63 -5.42
C ALA A 2 11.80 -11.77 -6.40
N ARG A 3 11.12 -12.93 -6.37
CA ARG A 3 11.53 -14.11 -7.17
C ARG A 3 10.99 -14.18 -8.60
N HIS A 4 10.28 -13.16 -9.09
CA HIS A 4 9.45 -13.28 -10.31
C HIS A 4 10.20 -13.11 -11.63
N LEU A 5 11.47 -12.73 -11.63
CA LEU A 5 12.25 -12.50 -12.87
C LEU A 5 13.46 -13.43 -13.03
N ARG A 6 13.59 -14.47 -12.20
CA ARG A 6 14.63 -15.49 -12.37
C ARG A 6 14.55 -16.23 -13.70
N GLU A 7 13.36 -16.30 -14.28
CA GLU A 7 13.14 -16.84 -15.63
C GLU A 7 13.83 -16.04 -16.75
N TYR A 8 14.25 -14.79 -16.48
CA TYR A 8 15.00 -13.94 -17.40
C TYR A 8 16.52 -13.90 -17.09
N GLY A 9 17.02 -14.81 -16.25
CA GLY A 9 18.46 -14.98 -16.02
C GLY A 9 19.11 -14.00 -15.03
N ALA A 10 18.32 -13.22 -14.27
CA ALA A 10 18.81 -12.35 -13.20
C ALA A 10 18.02 -12.57 -11.89
N ASP A 11 18.72 -12.48 -10.76
CA ASP A 11 18.07 -12.40 -9.44
C ASP A 11 18.01 -10.92 -9.07
N LEU A 12 16.80 -10.37 -9.03
CA LEU A 12 16.59 -8.99 -8.56
C LEU A 12 16.55 -9.02 -7.04
N ALA A 13 17.42 -8.25 -6.39
CA ALA A 13 17.40 -8.14 -4.95
C ALA A 13 16.09 -7.47 -4.52
N LEU A 14 15.58 -7.84 -3.34
CA LEU A 14 14.39 -7.20 -2.79
C LEU A 14 14.60 -5.68 -2.62
N ASP A 15 15.84 -5.28 -2.34
CA ASP A 15 16.25 -3.89 -2.14
C ASP A 15 16.09 -3.05 -3.42
N ASP A 16 16.32 -3.64 -4.61
CA ASP A 16 16.12 -2.99 -5.90
C ASP A 16 14.65 -2.59 -6.11
N TRP A 17 13.72 -3.33 -5.48
CA TRP A 17 12.28 -3.10 -5.61
C TRP A 17 11.71 -2.09 -4.62
N LEU A 18 12.41 -1.78 -3.52
CA LEU A 18 11.92 -0.89 -2.48
C LEU A 18 11.46 0.49 -3.00
N PRO A 19 12.17 1.15 -3.94
CA PRO A 19 11.72 2.43 -4.49
C PRO A 19 10.38 2.35 -5.26
N ALA A 20 10.03 1.16 -5.75
CA ALA A 20 8.78 0.91 -6.47
C ALA A 20 7.60 0.59 -5.55
N VAL A 21 7.83 0.26 -4.27
CA VAL A 21 6.76 -0.13 -3.36
C VAL A 21 5.93 1.08 -2.99
N GLY A 22 4.62 0.95 -3.21
CA GLY A 22 3.67 2.05 -3.01
C GLY A 22 3.74 3.15 -4.08
N SER A 23 4.66 3.07 -5.07
CA SER A 23 4.87 4.10 -6.09
C SER A 23 3.74 4.16 -7.14
N GLY A 24 2.92 3.11 -7.26
CA GLY A 24 1.86 2.98 -8.26
C GLY A 24 2.30 2.26 -9.55
N SER A 25 3.59 2.29 -9.86
CA SER A 25 4.19 1.53 -10.96
C SER A 25 5.63 1.11 -10.63
N SER A 26 5.97 -0.11 -11.03
CA SER A 26 7.35 -0.61 -10.94
C SER A 26 7.95 -0.89 -12.31
N THR A 27 7.28 -0.45 -13.37
CA THR A 27 7.70 -0.62 -14.77
C THR A 27 7.66 0.74 -15.47
N SER A 28 7.69 1.81 -14.67
CA SER A 28 7.76 3.21 -15.07
C SER A 28 7.89 4.08 -13.80
N GLY A 29 8.35 5.33 -13.94
CA GLY A 29 8.43 6.29 -12.84
C GLY A 29 9.61 6.03 -11.90
N ALA A 30 9.35 5.98 -10.59
CA ALA A 30 10.38 5.93 -9.54
C ALA A 30 11.29 4.69 -9.62
N PHE A 31 10.84 3.62 -10.26
CA PHE A 31 11.65 2.46 -10.60
C PHE A 31 11.07 1.78 -11.85
N ASP A 32 11.94 1.50 -12.81
CA ASP A 32 11.61 0.73 -14.00
C ASP A 32 12.30 -0.64 -13.94
N ALA A 33 11.57 -1.63 -13.44
CA ALA A 33 12.06 -2.99 -13.28
C ALA A 33 12.44 -3.65 -14.61
N VAL A 34 11.82 -3.25 -15.74
CA VAL A 34 12.15 -3.84 -17.04
C VAL A 34 13.47 -3.26 -17.53
N ALA A 35 13.64 -1.94 -17.48
CA ALA A 35 14.91 -1.33 -17.84
C ALA A 35 16.05 -1.83 -16.93
N HIS A 36 15.79 -2.01 -15.64
CA HIS A 36 16.78 -2.55 -14.71
C HIS A 36 17.12 -4.02 -14.99
N LEU A 37 16.13 -4.84 -15.38
CA LEU A 37 16.37 -6.22 -15.83
C LEU A 37 17.27 -6.27 -17.08
N GLU A 38 17.03 -5.40 -18.05
CA GLU A 38 17.85 -5.31 -19.27
C GLU A 38 19.29 -4.89 -18.94
N GLN A 39 19.47 -3.96 -17.98
CA GLN A 39 20.79 -3.57 -17.50
C GLN A 39 21.55 -4.74 -16.84
N LEU A 40 20.88 -5.54 -16.03
CA LEU A 40 21.51 -6.67 -15.34
C LEU A 40 21.85 -7.83 -16.28
N THR A 41 21.01 -8.06 -17.30
CA THR A 41 21.15 -9.20 -18.22
C THR A 41 21.93 -8.86 -19.49
N GLY A 42 22.14 -7.57 -19.77
CA GLY A 42 22.73 -7.09 -21.03
C GLY A 42 21.90 -7.44 -22.26
N THR A 43 20.64 -7.83 -22.08
CA THR A 43 19.75 -8.32 -23.15
C THR A 43 18.45 -7.55 -23.12
N THR A 44 17.96 -7.14 -24.29
CA THR A 44 16.65 -6.51 -24.42
C THR A 44 15.55 -7.56 -24.30
N VAL A 45 14.46 -7.21 -23.61
CA VAL A 45 13.31 -8.11 -23.42
C VAL A 45 12.05 -7.56 -24.08
N ASP A 46 11.10 -8.44 -24.39
CA ASP A 46 9.76 -7.99 -24.77
C ASP A 46 9.07 -7.39 -23.54
N ARG A 47 9.08 -6.07 -23.46
CA ARG A 47 8.53 -5.30 -22.36
C ARG A 47 7.05 -5.55 -22.15
N GLU A 48 6.26 -5.65 -23.22
CA GLU A 48 4.83 -5.91 -23.12
C GLU A 48 4.56 -7.29 -22.54
N ALA A 49 5.29 -8.30 -23.01
CA ALA A 49 5.20 -9.66 -22.48
C ALA A 49 5.59 -9.73 -21.00
N VAL A 50 6.67 -9.05 -20.58
CA VAL A 50 7.11 -8.99 -19.18
C VAL A 50 6.07 -8.30 -18.29
N ILE A 51 5.53 -7.16 -18.74
CA ILE A 51 4.48 -6.43 -18.00
C ILE A 51 3.21 -7.28 -17.86
N ALA A 52 2.79 -7.96 -18.93
CA ALA A 52 1.62 -8.83 -18.93
C ALA A 52 1.81 -10.04 -18.00
N HIS A 53 2.98 -10.71 -18.07
CA HIS A 53 3.32 -11.82 -17.19
C HIS A 53 3.31 -11.38 -15.72
N ARG A 54 4.01 -10.28 -15.40
CA ARG A 54 4.07 -9.73 -14.04
C ARG A 54 2.68 -9.34 -13.52
N THR A 55 1.83 -8.77 -14.37
CA THR A 55 0.46 -8.39 -13.99
C THR A 55 -0.37 -9.61 -13.59
N ARG A 56 -0.30 -10.70 -14.36
CA ARG A 56 -0.96 -11.97 -14.02
C ARG A 56 -0.44 -12.55 -12.70
N ARG A 57 0.88 -12.65 -12.55
CA ARG A 57 1.51 -13.16 -11.32
C ARG A 57 1.16 -12.34 -10.09
N LYS A 58 1.12 -11.00 -10.22
CA LYS A 58 0.71 -10.10 -9.13
C LYS A 58 -0.74 -10.37 -8.71
N ALA A 59 -1.65 -10.56 -9.66
CA ALA A 59 -3.05 -10.89 -9.37
C ALA A 59 -3.19 -12.23 -8.62
N GLU A 60 -2.47 -13.27 -9.06
CA GLU A 60 -2.47 -14.58 -8.39
C GLU A 60 -1.95 -14.53 -6.94
N LEU A 61 -0.93 -13.72 -6.68
CA LEU A 61 -0.39 -13.54 -5.33
C LEU A 61 -1.36 -12.76 -4.43
N TYR A 62 -1.96 -11.70 -4.96
CA TYR A 62 -2.94 -10.91 -4.21
C TYR A 62 -4.17 -11.72 -3.84
N ALA A 63 -4.66 -12.58 -4.74
CA ALA A 63 -5.76 -13.50 -4.47
C ALA A 63 -5.45 -14.56 -3.39
N ARG A 64 -4.24 -14.58 -2.83
CA ARG A 64 -3.82 -15.51 -1.76
C ARG A 64 -3.16 -14.80 -0.59
N ALA A 65 -3.03 -13.48 -0.66
CA ALA A 65 -2.38 -12.72 0.40
C ALA A 65 -3.29 -12.72 1.64
N PRO A 66 -2.79 -13.11 2.81
CA PRO A 66 -3.56 -12.95 4.04
C PRO A 66 -3.66 -11.47 4.41
N LEU A 67 -4.66 -11.12 5.21
CA LEU A 67 -4.66 -9.86 5.94
C LEU A 67 -3.44 -9.79 6.86
N LEU A 68 -2.91 -8.59 7.09
CA LEU A 68 -1.94 -8.40 8.17
C LEU A 68 -2.59 -8.80 9.51
N PRO A 69 -1.85 -9.46 10.41
CA PRO A 69 -2.39 -9.87 11.71
C PRO A 69 -2.98 -8.68 12.46
N GLY A 70 -4.21 -8.81 12.97
CA GLY A 70 -4.91 -7.78 13.75
C GLY A 70 -5.77 -6.81 12.96
N VAL A 71 -5.70 -6.77 11.62
CA VAL A 71 -6.45 -5.79 10.80
C VAL A 71 -7.96 -5.90 11.01
N ARG A 72 -8.50 -7.12 11.06
CA ARG A 72 -9.95 -7.33 11.21
C ARG A 72 -10.42 -6.85 12.57
N GLU A 73 -9.65 -7.15 13.61
CA GLU A 73 -9.92 -6.80 14.99
C GLU A 73 -9.87 -5.28 15.17
N ARG A 74 -8.84 -4.60 14.65
CA ARG A 74 -8.74 -3.13 14.73
C ARG A 74 -9.88 -2.44 13.96
N LEU A 75 -10.24 -2.99 12.80
CA LEU A 75 -11.35 -2.46 11.99
C LEU A 75 -12.69 -2.58 12.73
N ALA A 76 -12.97 -3.74 13.33
CA ALA A 76 -14.17 -3.95 14.13
C ALA A 76 -14.23 -2.98 15.32
N GLU A 77 -13.14 -2.83 16.08
CA GLU A 77 -13.09 -1.88 17.20
C GLU A 77 -13.31 -0.43 16.77
N ALA A 78 -12.76 -0.02 15.63
CA ALA A 78 -12.98 1.32 15.09
C ALA A 78 -14.47 1.54 14.75
N GLN A 79 -15.11 0.55 14.13
CA GLN A 79 -16.53 0.61 13.78
C GLN A 79 -17.44 0.61 15.02
N GLU A 80 -17.15 -0.21 16.03
CA GLU A 80 -17.89 -0.25 17.30
C GLU A 80 -17.88 1.11 18.02
N ARG A 81 -16.82 1.89 17.83
CA ARG A 81 -16.66 3.26 18.37
C ARG A 81 -17.26 4.34 17.47
N GLY A 82 -17.88 3.96 16.36
CA GLY A 82 -18.45 4.90 15.39
C GLY A 82 -17.40 5.69 14.59
N MET A 83 -16.15 5.22 14.52
CA MET A 83 -15.11 5.86 13.71
C MET A 83 -15.39 5.63 12.21
N ARG A 84 -15.08 6.65 11.41
CA ARG A 84 -15.12 6.55 9.95
C ARG A 84 -13.84 5.86 9.46
N THR A 85 -13.98 4.90 8.56
CA THR A 85 -12.91 4.09 7.99
C THR A 85 -12.92 4.22 6.47
N ALA A 86 -11.72 4.25 5.90
CA ALA A 86 -11.54 4.29 4.46
C ALA A 86 -10.28 3.54 4.03
N ILE A 87 -10.30 3.06 2.78
CA ILE A 87 -9.11 2.60 2.08
C ILE A 87 -8.67 3.69 1.12
N VAL A 88 -7.39 4.06 1.18
CA VAL A 88 -6.76 5.03 0.28
C VAL A 88 -5.60 4.36 -0.44
N THR A 89 -5.72 4.15 -1.75
CA THR A 89 -4.74 3.36 -2.50
C THR A 89 -4.60 3.81 -3.94
N ARG A 90 -3.39 3.61 -4.49
CA ARG A 90 -3.11 3.77 -5.92
C ARG A 90 -3.47 2.55 -6.76
N ASN A 91 -4.01 1.51 -6.15
CA ASN A 91 -4.62 0.40 -6.89
C ASN A 91 -5.99 0.82 -7.45
N ARG A 92 -6.36 0.20 -8.56
CA ARG A 92 -7.69 0.30 -9.14
C ARG A 92 -8.75 -0.36 -8.24
N ASP A 93 -9.95 0.18 -8.28
CA ASP A 93 -11.09 -0.27 -7.49
C ASP A 93 -11.47 -1.73 -7.72
N ASP A 94 -11.52 -2.19 -8.96
CA ASP A 94 -11.83 -3.56 -9.36
C ASP A 94 -10.96 -4.59 -8.63
N ARG A 95 -9.65 -4.32 -8.54
CA ARG A 95 -8.68 -5.16 -7.83
C ARG A 95 -8.87 -5.11 -6.32
N VAL A 96 -9.15 -3.93 -5.77
CA VAL A 96 -9.34 -3.77 -4.33
C VAL A 96 -10.61 -4.49 -3.89
N ARG A 97 -11.72 -4.29 -4.60
CA ARG A 97 -13.00 -4.96 -4.31
C ARG A 97 -12.90 -6.47 -4.41
N ALA A 98 -12.25 -7.00 -5.45
CA ALA A 98 -12.04 -8.44 -5.57
C ALA A 98 -11.26 -9.03 -4.39
N TYR A 99 -10.25 -8.31 -3.89
CA TYR A 99 -9.51 -8.73 -2.69
C TYR A 99 -10.35 -8.61 -1.42
N LEU A 100 -11.09 -7.51 -1.25
CA LEU A 100 -11.95 -7.31 -0.10
C LEU A 100 -13.08 -8.33 -0.01
N ASP A 101 -13.66 -8.73 -1.14
CA ASP A 101 -14.67 -9.81 -1.21
C ASP A 101 -14.07 -11.15 -0.73
N LEU A 102 -12.88 -11.50 -1.25
CA LEU A 102 -12.16 -12.71 -0.85
C LEU A 102 -11.91 -12.79 0.67
N VAL A 103 -11.57 -11.67 1.30
CA VAL A 103 -11.31 -11.61 2.75
C VAL A 103 -12.56 -11.22 3.55
N GLY A 104 -13.74 -11.10 2.93
CA GLY A 104 -14.99 -10.77 3.61
C GLY A 104 -15.01 -9.40 4.27
N LEU A 105 -14.48 -8.36 3.60
CA LEU A 105 -14.38 -6.98 4.08
C LEU A 105 -14.93 -5.92 3.10
N ASP A 106 -15.52 -6.29 1.95
CA ASP A 106 -15.93 -5.29 0.92
C ASP A 106 -16.93 -4.24 1.45
N HIS A 107 -17.81 -4.62 2.38
CA HIS A 107 -18.84 -3.73 2.93
C HIS A 107 -18.48 -3.13 4.30
N GLN A 108 -17.20 -3.22 4.71
CA GLN A 108 -16.75 -2.78 6.04
C GLN A 108 -16.16 -1.36 6.05
N TRP A 109 -16.17 -0.67 4.91
CA TRP A 109 -15.51 0.63 4.74
C TRP A 109 -16.54 1.69 4.33
N GLN A 110 -16.52 2.86 4.98
CA GLN A 110 -17.39 3.97 4.58
C GLN A 110 -16.93 4.62 3.27
N ALA A 111 -15.62 4.57 2.96
CA ALA A 111 -15.12 5.06 1.67
C ALA A 111 -14.00 4.18 1.10
N LEU A 112 -14.01 4.02 -0.23
CA LEU A 112 -12.96 3.37 -1.00
C LEU A 112 -12.42 4.37 -2.01
N ILE A 113 -11.20 4.86 -1.78
CA ILE A 113 -10.55 5.88 -2.62
C ILE A 113 -9.39 5.23 -3.39
N CYS A 114 -9.67 4.94 -4.66
CA CYS A 114 -8.77 4.27 -5.59
C CYS A 114 -8.26 5.22 -6.68
N ALA A 115 -7.12 4.88 -7.29
CA ALA A 115 -6.64 5.57 -8.48
C ALA A 115 -7.17 4.87 -9.73
N ASN A 116 -8.38 5.27 -10.15
CA ASN A 116 -9.07 4.68 -11.30
C ASN A 116 -8.77 5.42 -12.63
N GLU A 117 -8.28 6.65 -12.56
CA GLU A 117 -8.04 7.54 -13.71
C GLU A 117 -6.55 7.60 -14.08
N GLU A 118 -6.27 7.76 -15.37
CA GLU A 118 -4.93 8.06 -15.89
C GLU A 118 -4.86 9.54 -16.38
N PRO A 119 -3.80 10.29 -16.07
CA PRO A 119 -2.65 9.88 -15.27
C PRO A 119 -3.02 9.66 -13.80
N MET A 120 -2.46 8.62 -13.20
CA MET A 120 -2.68 8.26 -11.80
C MET A 120 -2.49 9.47 -10.86
N ARG A 121 -3.53 9.82 -10.10
CA ARG A 121 -3.46 10.89 -9.10
C ARG A 121 -2.40 10.59 -8.05
N ASP A 122 -1.74 11.65 -7.56
CA ASP A 122 -0.81 11.53 -6.45
C ASP A 122 -1.56 11.03 -5.19
N LYS A 123 -0.96 10.13 -4.41
CA LYS A 123 -1.65 9.53 -3.25
C LYS A 123 -1.98 10.56 -2.18
N ALA A 124 -1.25 11.68 -2.08
CA ALA A 124 -1.64 12.77 -1.18
C ALA A 124 -2.94 13.47 -1.62
N GLN A 125 -3.24 13.51 -2.93
CA GLN A 125 -4.55 13.97 -3.43
C GLN A 125 -5.65 12.96 -3.09
N LEU A 126 -5.36 11.66 -3.13
CA LEU A 126 -6.30 10.62 -2.72
C LEU A 126 -6.64 10.72 -1.22
N TYR A 127 -5.65 10.98 -0.35
CA TYR A 127 -5.90 11.26 1.07
C TYR A 127 -6.80 12.48 1.28
N ARG A 128 -6.49 13.60 0.61
CA ARG A 128 -7.34 14.81 0.67
C ARG A 128 -8.76 14.55 0.17
N HIS A 129 -8.92 13.72 -0.86
CA HIS A 129 -10.23 13.31 -1.33
C HIS A 129 -10.97 12.45 -0.29
N ALA A 130 -10.28 11.50 0.35
CA ALA A 130 -10.85 10.68 1.42
C ALA A 130 -11.37 11.53 2.59
N LEU A 131 -10.57 12.51 3.03
CA LEU A 131 -10.96 13.47 4.07
C LEU A 131 -12.23 14.24 3.69
N ALA A 132 -12.32 14.72 2.45
CA ALA A 132 -13.50 15.43 1.96
C ALA A 132 -14.75 14.52 1.89
N VAL A 133 -14.61 13.29 1.40
CA VAL A 133 -15.71 12.32 1.34
C VAL A 133 -16.22 11.95 2.73
N LEU A 134 -15.32 11.83 3.70
CA LEU A 134 -15.65 11.48 5.07
C LEU A 134 -16.03 12.69 5.94
N ASP A 135 -15.98 13.91 5.41
CA ASP A 135 -16.19 15.16 6.16
C ASP A 135 -15.32 15.23 7.43
N LEU A 136 -13.99 15.12 7.24
CA LEU A 136 -12.99 15.13 8.31
C LEU A 136 -11.86 16.12 7.99
N GLN A 137 -11.31 16.73 9.04
CA GLN A 137 -10.02 17.43 8.97
C GLN A 137 -8.87 16.42 9.05
N ALA A 138 -7.71 16.77 8.48
CA ALA A 138 -6.54 15.89 8.49
C ALA A 138 -6.08 15.52 9.91
N THR A 139 -6.24 16.44 10.87
CA THR A 139 -5.95 16.24 12.30
C THR A 139 -6.91 15.30 13.02
N GLN A 140 -8.02 14.92 12.38
CA GLN A 140 -9.00 13.96 12.90
C GLN A 140 -8.81 12.56 12.32
N ALA A 141 -7.77 12.35 11.50
CA ALA A 141 -7.53 11.11 10.79
C ALA A 141 -6.16 10.52 11.14
N LEU A 142 -6.13 9.19 11.24
CA LEU A 142 -4.92 8.38 11.35
C LEU A 142 -4.84 7.47 10.12
N ALA A 143 -3.74 7.58 9.37
CA ALA A 143 -3.41 6.71 8.26
C ALA A 143 -2.52 5.56 8.71
N PHE A 144 -2.69 4.40 8.09
CA PHE A 144 -1.80 3.25 8.22
C PHE A 144 -1.17 2.96 6.86
N GLU A 145 0.17 2.95 6.80
CA GLU A 145 0.92 2.75 5.56
C GLU A 145 2.00 1.70 5.72
N ASP A 146 2.14 0.84 4.71
CA ASP A 146 3.15 -0.22 4.70
C ASP A 146 4.42 0.16 3.93
N SER A 147 4.49 1.36 3.36
CA SER A 147 5.60 1.78 2.49
C SER A 147 6.03 3.22 2.76
N PRO A 148 7.33 3.55 2.64
CA PRO A 148 7.80 4.93 2.84
C PRO A 148 7.15 5.94 1.89
N SER A 149 6.85 5.52 0.65
CA SER A 149 6.16 6.38 -0.32
C SER A 149 4.70 6.64 0.07
N GLY A 150 4.06 5.68 0.72
CA GLY A 150 2.74 5.82 1.33
C GLY A 150 2.76 6.79 2.50
N VAL A 151 3.70 6.61 3.43
CA VAL A 151 3.90 7.52 4.57
C VAL A 151 4.08 8.96 4.10
N ARG A 152 5.01 9.20 3.16
CA ARG A 152 5.19 10.52 2.52
C ARG A 152 3.89 11.11 1.97
N ALA A 153 3.06 10.28 1.36
CA ALA A 153 1.80 10.75 0.80
C ALA A 153 0.81 11.16 1.90
N ALA A 154 0.68 10.39 2.97
CA ALA A 154 -0.15 10.74 4.14
C ALA A 154 0.33 12.04 4.80
N LYS A 155 1.65 12.17 5.02
CA LYS A 155 2.25 13.37 5.62
C LYS A 155 2.09 14.62 4.76
N ARG A 156 2.23 14.53 3.43
CA ARG A 156 1.91 15.65 2.51
C ARG A 156 0.43 16.03 2.51
N ALA A 157 -0.45 15.13 2.92
CA ALA A 157 -1.86 15.42 3.16
C ALA A 157 -2.15 15.88 4.60
N GLN A 158 -1.11 16.07 5.42
CA GLN A 158 -1.15 16.49 6.82
C GLN A 158 -1.91 15.52 7.74
N VAL A 159 -2.01 14.25 7.33
CA VAL A 159 -2.64 13.18 8.12
C VAL A 159 -1.59 12.55 9.02
N ILE A 160 -1.95 12.28 10.29
CA ILE A 160 -1.10 11.50 11.21
C ILE A 160 -0.93 10.11 10.61
N CYS A 161 0.29 9.58 10.56
CA CYS A 161 0.58 8.34 9.87
C CYS A 161 1.38 7.38 10.74
N ALA A 162 0.79 6.21 10.98
CA ALA A 162 1.49 5.05 11.51
C ALA A 162 2.05 4.22 10.35
N ALA A 163 3.34 3.91 10.40
CA ALA A 163 3.92 2.91 9.50
C ALA A 163 3.63 1.50 10.06
N VAL A 164 3.17 0.59 9.21
CA VAL A 164 2.97 -0.84 9.53
C VAL A 164 3.69 -1.67 8.47
N PRO A 165 5.01 -1.88 8.63
CA PRO A 165 5.82 -2.55 7.61
C PRO A 165 5.38 -4.01 7.41
N ASN A 166 5.42 -4.47 6.17
CA ASN A 166 5.19 -5.88 5.83
C ASN A 166 6.54 -6.58 5.57
N GLU A 167 6.52 -7.87 5.22
CA GLU A 167 7.76 -8.65 4.94
C GLU A 167 8.69 -7.99 3.92
N ILE A 168 8.13 -7.25 2.95
CA ILE A 168 8.88 -6.58 1.89
C ILE A 168 9.50 -5.28 2.40
N THR A 169 8.77 -4.52 3.22
CA THR A 169 9.14 -3.16 3.62
C THR A 169 9.75 -3.07 5.01
N ARG A 170 9.82 -4.17 5.77
CA ARG A 170 10.38 -4.21 7.14
C ARG A 170 11.81 -3.68 7.28
N GLY A 171 12.60 -3.69 6.22
CA GLY A 171 13.96 -3.16 6.19
C GLY A 171 14.07 -1.70 5.72
N ALA A 172 12.95 -1.08 5.34
CA ALA A 172 12.93 0.30 4.87
C ALA A 172 12.94 1.30 6.04
N ALA A 173 13.43 2.51 5.77
CA ALA A 173 13.36 3.62 6.71
C ALA A 173 11.97 4.28 6.67
N PHE A 174 11.37 4.47 7.85
CA PHE A 174 10.05 5.09 8.04
C PHE A 174 10.15 6.39 8.84
N ASP A 175 11.24 7.14 8.66
CA ASP A 175 11.60 8.33 9.45
C ASP A 175 10.54 9.45 9.42
N GLU A 176 9.69 9.47 8.39
CA GLU A 176 8.62 10.45 8.22
C GLU A 176 7.30 10.05 8.90
N ALA A 177 7.18 8.80 9.37
CA ALA A 177 6.00 8.34 10.09
C ALA A 177 5.98 8.93 11.50
N ASP A 178 4.80 9.18 12.06
CA ASP A 178 4.67 9.66 13.43
C ASP A 178 5.05 8.57 14.44
N PHE A 179 4.76 7.31 14.10
CA PHE A 179 5.22 6.13 14.83
C PHE A 179 5.18 4.90 13.92
N VAL A 180 5.87 3.83 14.35
CA VAL A 180 5.95 2.56 13.63
C VAL A 180 5.35 1.46 14.51
N LEU A 181 4.44 0.67 13.93
CA LEU A 181 3.88 -0.54 14.54
C LEU A 181 4.52 -1.77 13.89
N SER A 182 4.98 -2.71 14.70
CA SER A 182 5.42 -4.04 14.26
C SER A 182 4.27 -4.87 13.69
N SER A 183 3.08 -4.74 14.28
CA SER A 183 1.88 -5.48 13.91
C SER A 183 0.63 -4.83 14.50
N PHE A 184 -0.53 -4.97 13.84
CA PHE A 184 -1.81 -4.56 14.44
C PHE A 184 -2.26 -5.52 15.55
N ALA A 185 -1.76 -6.76 15.57
CA ALA A 185 -2.12 -7.74 16.60
C ALA A 185 -1.46 -7.48 17.96
N GLU A 186 -0.41 -6.65 18.00
CA GLU A 186 0.35 -6.36 19.22
C GLU A 186 -0.20 -5.15 19.99
N HIS A 187 -1.19 -4.44 19.44
CA HIS A 187 -1.73 -3.22 20.02
C HIS A 187 -3.25 -3.18 19.95
N SER A 188 -3.87 -2.78 21.06
CA SER A 188 -5.27 -2.35 21.09
C SER A 188 -5.48 -1.06 20.29
N LEU A 189 -6.71 -0.75 19.87
CA LEU A 189 -6.98 0.51 19.17
C LEU A 189 -6.73 1.70 20.10
N ASP A 190 -7.00 1.57 21.41
CA ASP A 190 -6.70 2.60 22.41
C ASP A 190 -5.20 2.89 22.55
N GLU A 191 -4.35 1.87 22.46
CA GLU A 191 -2.90 2.07 22.46
C GLU A 191 -2.46 2.82 21.22
N ILE A 192 -2.96 2.42 20.04
CA ILE A 192 -2.66 3.09 18.78
C ILE A 192 -3.11 4.55 18.80
N LEU A 193 -4.33 4.83 19.28
CA LEU A 193 -4.85 6.20 19.37
C LEU A 193 -4.09 7.06 20.38
N ARG A 194 -3.62 6.49 21.49
CA ARG A 194 -2.74 7.19 22.44
C ARG A 194 -1.39 7.55 21.82
N LEU A 195 -0.81 6.67 21.01
CA LEU A 195 0.41 6.96 20.26
C LEU A 195 0.21 8.10 19.23
N ALA A 196 -0.98 8.16 18.62
CA ALA A 196 -1.32 9.20 17.65
C ALA A 196 -1.65 10.56 18.27
N GLY A 197 -2.13 10.60 19.51
CA GLY A 197 -2.55 11.83 20.21
C GLY A 197 -1.52 12.39 21.22
N GLY A 198 -0.30 11.84 21.22
CA GLY A 198 0.82 12.29 22.07
C GLY A 198 1.44 13.62 21.64
#